data_AF-A0A6N7ETK7-F1
#
_entry.id   AF-A0A6N7ETK7-F1
#
_cell.length_a   1.000
_cell.length_b   1.000
_cell.length_c   1.000
_cell.angle_alpha   90.00
_cell.angle_beta   90.00
_cell.angle_gamma   90.00
#
_symmetry.space_group_name_H-M   'P 1'
#
loop_
_entity.id
_entity.type
_entity.pdbx_description
1 polymer ?
#
loop_
_entity_poly.entity_id
_entity_poly.type
_entity_poly.pdbx_seq_one_letter_code
_entity_poly.pdbx_strand_id
1 'polypeptide(L)'
;MPVPPAEEPVPTAKPTSRRVPPPLLVACLLVALESAALVGMAVTFVVDVVRGATADTLSPLALAVFFVGFALLIGGAARALWRGRRWGRGPVVTWQVLQAASVLTLAGSLSAVVVVLVVAVSLAVVVGVLWPSSREHASAVGAPTTVV
;
A
#
# COMPACT_ATOMS: atom_id res chain seq x y z
N MET A 1 -15.86 7.49 63.33
CA MET A 1 -16.20 7.36 61.90
C MET A 1 -14.91 7.52 61.10
N PRO A 2 -14.35 6.45 60.52
CA PRO A 2 -13.14 6.56 59.71
C PRO A 2 -13.45 7.34 58.43
N VAL A 3 -12.60 8.34 58.13
CA VAL A 3 -12.68 9.15 56.90
C VAL A 3 -12.25 8.24 55.74
N PRO A 4 -13.05 8.10 54.66
CA PRO A 4 -12.64 7.33 53.48
C PRO A 4 -11.39 7.98 52.85
N PRO A 5 -10.43 7.19 52.36
CA PRO A 5 -9.24 7.73 51.70
C PRO A 5 -9.66 8.57 50.49
N ALA A 6 -9.02 9.73 50.32
CA ALA A 6 -9.24 10.59 49.17
C ALA A 6 -9.01 9.78 47.88
N GLU A 7 -10.01 9.75 46.99
CA GLU A 7 -9.84 9.19 45.64
C GLU A 7 -8.72 9.98 44.96
N GLU A 8 -7.56 9.35 44.77
CA GLU A 8 -6.51 9.91 43.94
C GLU A 8 -7.11 10.14 42.54
N PRO A 9 -7.00 11.35 41.97
CA PRO A 9 -7.56 11.64 40.66
C PRO A 9 -6.95 10.68 39.64
N VAL A 10 -7.79 9.78 39.11
CA VAL A 10 -7.41 8.82 38.07
C VAL A 10 -6.73 9.61 36.96
N PRO A 11 -5.43 9.37 36.70
CA PRO A 11 -4.73 10.07 35.64
C PRO A 11 -5.45 9.79 34.32
N THR A 12 -6.14 10.79 33.77
CA THR A 12 -6.74 10.70 32.44
C THR A 12 -5.58 10.60 31.44
N ALA A 13 -5.20 9.37 31.12
CA ALA A 13 -4.16 9.08 30.15
C ALA A 13 -4.51 9.79 28.84
N LYS A 14 -3.72 10.80 28.45
CA LYS A 14 -3.88 11.46 27.15
C LYS A 14 -3.81 10.38 26.07
N PRO A 15 -4.77 10.33 25.11
CA PRO A 15 -4.66 9.41 23.99
C PRO A 15 -3.38 9.74 23.23
N THR A 16 -2.35 8.89 23.38
CA THR A 16 -1.12 9.02 22.61
C THR A 16 -1.50 8.73 21.16
N SER A 17 -1.45 9.76 20.30
CA SER A 17 -1.72 9.59 18.88
C SER A 17 -0.78 8.51 18.34
N ARG A 18 -1.30 7.33 18.02
CA ARG A 18 -0.51 6.20 17.57
C ARG A 18 0.03 6.51 16.17
N ARG A 19 1.21 7.13 16.09
CA ARG A 19 1.85 7.48 14.81
C ARG A 19 2.12 6.21 13.99
N VAL A 20 1.85 6.30 12.70
CA VAL A 20 2.20 5.26 11.73
C VAL A 20 3.73 5.13 11.69
N PRO A 21 4.30 3.91 11.76
CA PRO A 21 5.74 3.72 11.65
C PRO A 21 6.27 4.33 10.35
N PRO A 22 7.39 5.09 10.37
CA PRO A 22 7.94 5.72 9.17
C PRO A 22 8.19 4.76 7.99
N PRO A 23 8.71 3.52 8.19
CA PRO A 23 8.89 2.57 7.10
C PRO A 23 7.58 2.16 6.42
N LEU A 24 6.49 2.03 7.21
CA LEU A 24 5.18 1.70 6.69
C LEU A 24 4.58 2.89 5.91
N LEU A 25 4.82 4.12 6.39
CA LEU A 25 4.38 5.33 5.71
C LEU A 25 5.05 5.46 4.35
N VAL A 26 6.37 5.27 4.27
CA VAL A 26 7.11 5.29 3.00
C VAL A 26 6.60 4.21 2.06
N ALA A 27 6.41 2.98 2.53
CA ALA A 27 5.84 1.91 1.71
C ALA A 27 4.42 2.24 1.21
N CYS A 28 3.56 2.83 2.04
CA CYS A 28 2.22 3.25 1.62
C CYS A 28 2.26 4.36 0.56
N LEU A 29 3.19 5.31 0.67
CA LEU A 29 3.37 6.38 -0.33
C LEU A 29 3.89 5.82 -1.66
N LEU A 30 4.85 4.90 -1.64
CA LEU A 30 5.35 4.24 -2.83
C LEU A 30 4.24 3.45 -3.55
N VAL A 31 3.44 2.67 -2.81
CA VAL A 31 2.31 1.93 -3.41
C VAL A 31 1.21 2.87 -3.92
N ALA A 32 0.99 4.01 -3.25
CA ALA A 32 0.07 5.03 -3.75
C ALA A 32 0.57 5.63 -5.08
N LEU A 33 1.87 5.86 -5.21
CA LEU A 33 2.48 6.31 -6.46
C LEU A 33 2.37 5.26 -7.58
N GLU A 34 2.58 3.98 -7.26
CA GLU A 34 2.37 2.87 -8.21
C GLU A 34 0.91 2.80 -8.67
N SER A 35 -0.04 2.92 -7.73
CA SER A 35 -1.48 2.99 -8.05
C SER A 35 -1.79 4.14 -9.00
N ALA A 36 -1.20 5.32 -8.78
CA ALA A 36 -1.35 6.46 -9.68
C ALA A 36 -0.73 6.20 -11.06
N ALA A 37 0.42 5.51 -11.13
CA ALA A 37 1.06 5.12 -12.39
C ALA A 37 0.18 4.17 -13.21
N LEU A 38 -0.47 3.19 -12.57
CA LEU A 38 -1.42 2.29 -13.23
C LEU A 38 -2.64 3.04 -13.77
N VAL A 39 -3.16 4.02 -13.04
CA VAL A 39 -4.22 4.90 -13.55
C VAL A 39 -3.72 5.71 -14.75
N GLY A 40 -2.48 6.22 -14.71
CA GLY A 40 -1.84 6.88 -15.84
C GLY A 40 -1.79 5.98 -17.08
N MET A 41 -1.39 4.71 -16.92
CA MET A 41 -1.39 3.72 -17.99
C MET A 41 -2.81 3.46 -18.54
N ALA A 42 -3.82 3.36 -17.68
CA ALA A 42 -5.20 3.23 -18.14
C ALA A 42 -5.64 4.43 -18.98
N VAL A 43 -5.28 5.65 -18.57
CA VAL A 43 -5.58 6.88 -19.31
C VAL A 43 -4.89 6.90 -20.67
N THR A 44 -3.62 6.45 -20.77
CA THR A 44 -2.93 6.40 -22.07
C THR A 44 -3.65 5.48 -23.06
N PHE A 45 -4.10 4.30 -22.62
CA PHE A 45 -4.87 3.40 -23.49
C PHE A 45 -6.18 4.01 -23.97
N VAL A 46 -6.92 4.71 -23.09
CA VAL A 46 -8.16 5.39 -23.47
C VAL A 46 -7.88 6.52 -24.45
N VAL A 47 -6.81 7.30 -24.24
CA VAL A 47 -6.40 8.37 -25.14
C VAL A 47 -6.02 7.83 -26.52
N ASP A 48 -5.31 6.71 -26.59
CA ASP A 48 -4.93 6.07 -27.86
C ASP A 48 -6.16 5.60 -28.64
N VAL A 49 -7.18 5.07 -27.96
CA VAL A 49 -8.47 4.72 -28.57
C VAL A 49 -9.18 5.97 -29.11
N VAL A 50 -9.31 7.01 -28.29
CA VAL A 50 -10.00 8.26 -28.66
C VAL A 50 -9.31 8.96 -29.85
N ARG A 51 -7.99 8.86 -29.94
CA ARG A 51 -7.20 9.42 -31.04
C ARG A 51 -7.18 8.55 -32.30
N GLY A 52 -7.77 7.35 -32.27
CA GLY A 52 -7.71 6.40 -33.38
C GLY A 52 -6.31 5.86 -33.64
N ALA A 53 -5.44 5.83 -32.62
CA ALA A 53 -4.05 5.34 -32.72
C ALA A 53 -3.95 3.80 -32.63
N THR A 54 -5.07 3.10 -32.51
CA THR A 54 -5.15 1.64 -32.35
C THR A 54 -5.99 1.02 -33.44
N ALA A 55 -5.56 -0.14 -33.95
CA ALA A 55 -6.29 -0.88 -34.98
C ALA A 55 -7.51 -1.64 -34.41
N ASP A 56 -7.46 -2.00 -33.12
CA ASP A 56 -8.57 -2.59 -32.37
C ASP A 56 -8.85 -1.77 -31.10
N THR A 57 -10.12 -1.59 -30.79
CA THR A 57 -10.59 -0.80 -29.64
C THR A 57 -10.79 -1.64 -28.38
N LEU A 58 -11.12 -2.93 -28.52
CA LEU A 58 -11.51 -3.75 -27.37
C LEU A 58 -10.31 -4.09 -26.47
N SER A 59 -9.17 -4.47 -27.06
CA SER A 59 -7.96 -4.80 -26.32
C SER A 59 -7.46 -3.65 -25.40
N PRO A 60 -7.20 -2.42 -25.89
CA PRO A 60 -6.74 -1.31 -25.04
C PRO A 60 -7.75 -0.92 -23.97
N LEU A 61 -9.07 -0.97 -24.25
CA LEU A 61 -10.09 -0.71 -23.24
C LEU A 61 -10.12 -1.79 -22.15
N ALA A 62 -9.96 -3.06 -22.51
CA ALA A 62 -9.87 -4.15 -21.55
C ALA A 62 -8.64 -3.98 -20.64
N LEU A 63 -7.48 -3.60 -21.20
CA LEU A 63 -6.30 -3.26 -20.43
C LEU A 63 -6.55 -2.06 -19.51
N ALA A 64 -7.21 -1.00 -19.99
CA ALA A 64 -7.52 0.16 -19.17
C ALA A 64 -8.38 -0.20 -17.96
N VAL A 65 -9.44 -1.00 -18.15
CA VAL A 65 -10.29 -1.49 -17.05
C VAL A 65 -9.49 -2.36 -16.08
N PHE A 66 -8.64 -3.25 -16.59
CA PHE A 66 -7.75 -4.07 -15.77
C PHE A 66 -6.83 -3.22 -14.91
N PHE A 67 -6.17 -2.22 -15.49
CA PHE A 67 -5.26 -1.31 -14.78
C PHE A 67 -5.99 -0.50 -13.71
N VAL A 68 -7.20 0.00 -13.98
CA VAL A 68 -8.02 0.69 -12.97
C VAL A 68 -8.40 -0.25 -11.83
N GLY A 69 -8.90 -1.45 -12.15
CA GLY A 69 -9.27 -2.44 -11.13
C GLY A 69 -8.07 -2.83 -10.26
N PHE A 70 -6.91 -3.00 -10.86
CA PHE A 70 -5.68 -3.33 -10.17
C PHE A 70 -5.15 -2.16 -9.32
N ALA A 71 -5.23 -0.93 -9.83
CA ALA A 71 -4.92 0.28 -9.07
C ALA A 71 -5.78 0.44 -7.83
N LEU A 72 -7.09 0.17 -7.93
CA LEU A 72 -8.03 0.18 -6.81
C LEU A 72 -7.69 -0.90 -5.78
N LEU A 73 -7.32 -2.11 -6.23
CA LEU A 73 -6.91 -3.21 -5.35
C LEU A 73 -5.69 -2.82 -4.51
N ILE A 74 -4.61 -2.38 -5.14
CA ILE A 74 -3.37 -2.04 -4.41
C ILE A 74 -3.49 -0.74 -3.61
N GLY A 75 -4.22 0.26 -4.14
CA GLY A 75 -4.52 1.50 -3.42
C GLY A 75 -5.40 1.25 -2.18
N GLY A 76 -6.38 0.36 -2.31
CA GLY A 76 -7.20 -0.13 -1.20
C GLY A 76 -6.39 -0.89 -0.16
N ALA A 77 -5.44 -1.72 -0.60
CA ALA A 77 -4.52 -2.45 0.27
C ALA A 77 -3.57 -1.50 1.04
N ALA A 78 -2.98 -0.50 0.37
CA ALA A 78 -2.18 0.54 1.00
C ALA A 78 -3.00 1.34 2.02
N ARG A 79 -4.24 1.73 1.68
CA ARG A 79 -5.16 2.40 2.61
C ARG A 79 -5.54 1.50 3.79
N ALA A 80 -5.64 0.20 3.59
CA ALA A 80 -5.87 -0.76 4.66
C ALA A 80 -4.67 -0.83 5.62
N LEU A 81 -3.45 -0.88 5.09
CA LEU A 81 -2.20 -0.88 5.87
C LEU A 81 -2.03 0.42 6.66
N TRP A 82 -2.30 1.57 6.04
CA TRP A 82 -2.27 2.87 6.71
C TRP A 82 -3.28 2.93 7.88
N ARG A 83 -4.43 2.26 7.75
CA ARG A 83 -5.42 2.11 8.83
C ARG A 83 -5.09 0.99 9.83
N GLY A 84 -3.90 0.41 9.79
CA GLY A 84 -3.47 -0.68 10.68
C GLY A 84 -4.13 -2.04 10.42
N ARG A 85 -4.77 -2.25 9.26
CA ARG A 85 -5.42 -3.53 8.93
C ARG A 85 -4.41 -4.49 8.28
N ARG A 86 -4.29 -5.70 8.85
CA ARG A 86 -3.31 -6.71 8.40
C ARG A 86 -3.55 -7.31 7.01
N TRP A 87 -4.78 -7.25 6.48
CA TRP A 87 -5.11 -7.90 5.20
C TRP A 87 -4.43 -7.25 3.98
N GLY A 88 -4.08 -5.96 4.04
CA GLY A 88 -3.42 -5.26 2.91
C GLY A 88 -2.03 -5.79 2.57
N ARG A 89 -1.40 -6.58 3.45
CA ARG A 89 -0.02 -7.08 3.27
C ARG A 89 0.09 -8.05 2.11
N GLY A 90 -0.86 -8.97 1.97
CA GLY A 90 -0.85 -10.00 0.93
C GLY A 90 -0.85 -9.39 -0.47
N PRO A 91 -1.88 -8.61 -0.84
CA PRO A 91 -1.95 -7.99 -2.16
C PRO A 91 -0.73 -7.12 -2.50
N VAL A 92 -0.22 -6.32 -1.54
CA VAL A 92 0.95 -5.46 -1.76
C VAL A 92 2.21 -6.29 -2.00
N VAL A 93 2.50 -7.30 -1.16
CA VAL A 93 3.70 -8.12 -1.33
C VAL A 93 3.65 -8.93 -2.64
N THR A 94 2.50 -9.52 -2.95
CA THR A 94 2.31 -10.25 -4.22
C THR A 94 2.53 -9.33 -5.42
N TRP A 95 1.99 -8.11 -5.39
CA TRP A 95 2.22 -7.14 -6.46
C TRP A 95 3.70 -6.80 -6.62
N GLN A 96 4.43 -6.56 -5.54
CA GLN A 96 5.85 -6.22 -5.62
C GLN A 96 6.69 -7.35 -6.22
N VAL A 97 6.37 -8.61 -5.92
CA VAL A 97 7.02 -9.77 -6.54
C VAL A 97 6.71 -9.85 -8.03
N LEU A 98 5.44 -9.67 -8.41
CA LEU A 98 5.05 -9.67 -9.82
C LEU A 98 5.68 -8.51 -10.61
N GLN A 99 5.75 -7.32 -10.02
CA GLN A 99 6.38 -6.13 -10.61
C GLN A 99 7.88 -6.35 -10.83
N ALA A 100 8.60 -6.85 -9.83
CA ALA A 100 10.01 -7.17 -9.94
C ALA A 100 10.26 -8.28 -10.99
N ALA A 101 9.45 -9.33 -11.02
CA ALA A 101 9.57 -10.38 -12.02
C ALA A 101 9.32 -9.83 -13.44
N SER A 102 8.27 -9.02 -13.61
CA SER A 102 7.89 -8.44 -14.91
C SER A 102 9.00 -7.55 -15.49
N VAL A 103 9.58 -6.67 -14.66
CA VAL A 103 10.64 -5.76 -15.13
C VAL A 103 11.93 -6.52 -15.47
N LEU A 104 12.23 -7.60 -14.75
CA LEU A 104 13.37 -8.46 -15.05
C LEU A 104 13.18 -9.24 -16.36
N THR A 105 11.97 -9.73 -16.64
CA THR A 105 11.63 -10.35 -17.94
C THR A 105 11.82 -9.36 -19.10
N LEU A 106 11.55 -8.08 -18.88
CA LEU A 106 11.68 -7.02 -19.87
C LEU A 106 13.06 -6.33 -19.86
N ALA A 107 14.03 -6.83 -19.10
CA ALA A 107 15.31 -6.13 -18.90
C ALA A 107 16.10 -5.91 -20.21
N GLY A 108 15.92 -6.77 -21.22
CA GLY A 108 16.53 -6.58 -22.55
C GLY A 108 15.88 -5.49 -23.40
N SER A 109 14.68 -5.03 -23.04
CA SER A 109 13.90 -4.03 -23.78
C SER A 109 13.78 -2.70 -23.04
N LEU A 110 14.16 -2.66 -21.76
CA LEU A 110 14.12 -1.47 -20.91
C LEU A 110 15.52 -0.95 -20.64
N SER A 111 15.64 0.32 -20.25
CA SER A 111 16.92 0.84 -19.78
C SER A 111 17.28 0.21 -18.44
N ALA A 112 18.57 -0.05 -18.22
CA ALA A 112 19.05 -0.61 -16.96
C ALA A 112 18.64 0.24 -15.74
N VAL A 113 18.56 1.56 -15.91
CA VAL A 113 18.11 2.50 -14.86
C VAL A 113 16.66 2.21 -14.45
N VAL A 114 15.76 2.01 -15.41
CA VAL A 114 14.35 1.68 -15.12
C VAL A 114 14.25 0.34 -14.39
N VAL A 115 14.97 -0.68 -14.86
CA VAL A 115 14.97 -2.01 -14.23
C VAL A 115 15.43 -1.92 -12.77
N VAL A 116 16.56 -1.26 -12.53
CA VAL A 116 17.14 -1.11 -11.18
C VAL A 116 16.20 -0.31 -10.27
N LEU A 117 15.64 0.79 -10.74
CA LEU A 117 14.72 1.62 -9.95
C LEU A 117 13.46 0.85 -9.53
N VAL A 118 12.82 0.14 -10.46
CA VAL A 118 11.61 -0.62 -10.18
C VAL A 118 11.89 -1.74 -9.17
N VAL A 119 12.99 -2.49 -9.36
CA VAL A 119 13.40 -3.53 -8.40
C VAL A 119 13.69 -2.94 -7.02
N ALA A 120 14.40 -1.81 -6.96
CA ALA A 120 14.73 -1.14 -5.70
C ALA A 120 13.46 -0.66 -4.96
N VAL A 121 12.50 -0.06 -5.67
CA VAL A 121 11.20 0.32 -5.11
C VAL A 121 10.46 -0.90 -4.59
N SER A 122 10.43 -2.00 -5.35
CA SER A 122 9.75 -3.22 -4.91
C SER A 122 10.33 -3.82 -3.64
N LEU A 123 11.66 -3.85 -3.53
CA LEU A 123 12.34 -4.29 -2.31
C LEU A 123 12.05 -3.35 -1.14
N ALA A 124 12.11 -2.03 -1.35
CA ALA A 124 11.84 -1.04 -0.31
C ALA A 124 10.41 -1.17 0.26
N VAL A 125 9.41 -1.39 -0.60
CA VAL A 125 8.02 -1.62 -0.18
C VAL A 125 7.91 -2.91 0.63
N VAL A 126 8.47 -4.02 0.12
CA VAL A 126 8.42 -5.31 0.84
C VAL A 126 9.06 -5.19 2.22
N VAL A 127 10.24 -4.58 2.32
CA VAL A 127 10.93 -4.35 3.59
C VAL A 127 10.10 -3.46 4.52
N GLY A 128 9.56 -2.33 4.03
CA GLY A 128 8.75 -1.41 4.83
C GLY A 128 7.46 -2.05 5.36
N VAL A 129 6.80 -2.87 4.54
CA VAL A 129 5.61 -3.62 4.96
C VAL A 129 5.98 -4.70 5.98
N LEU A 130 7.04 -5.48 5.75
CA LEU A 130 7.43 -6.63 6.57
C LEU A 130 8.20 -6.28 7.85
N TRP A 131 8.64 -5.02 8.01
CA TRP A 131 9.39 -4.55 9.16
C TRP A 131 8.67 -4.82 10.51
N PRO A 132 9.40 -5.17 11.60
CA PRO A 132 8.81 -5.51 12.90
C PRO A 132 7.81 -4.47 13.44
N SER A 133 8.15 -3.18 13.39
CA SER A 133 7.25 -2.10 13.86
C SER A 133 5.95 -1.99 13.04
N SER A 134 5.98 -2.37 11.77
CA SER A 134 4.79 -2.45 10.91
C SER A 134 3.90 -3.64 11.29
N ARG A 135 4.44 -4.69 11.92
CA ARG A 135 3.68 -5.86 12.39
C ARG A 135 2.96 -5.55 13.71
N GLU A 136 3.63 -4.87 14.63
CA GLU A 136 3.08 -4.45 15.92
C GLU A 136 1.94 -3.44 15.80
N HIS A 137 2.03 -2.53 14.81
CA HIS A 137 0.95 -1.58 14.54
C HIS A 137 -0.34 -2.28 14.11
N ALA A 138 -0.25 -3.40 13.39
CA ALA A 138 -1.41 -4.14 12.89
C ALA A 138 -1.98 -5.15 13.90
N SER A 139 -1.22 -5.58 14.92
CA SER A 139 -1.69 -6.53 15.94
C SER A 139 -2.47 -5.84 17.06
N ALA A 140 -2.12 -4.60 17.39
CA ALA A 140 -2.67 -3.92 18.56
C ALA A 140 -3.97 -3.13 18.32
N VAL A 141 -4.63 -3.33 17.18
CA VAL A 141 -5.99 -2.84 16.90
C VAL A 141 -7.07 -3.90 17.21
N GLY A 142 -6.66 -5.13 17.56
CA GLY A 142 -7.57 -6.26 17.84
C GLY A 142 -7.56 -6.79 19.27
N ALA A 143 -6.89 -6.14 20.22
CA ALA A 143 -6.89 -6.58 21.61
C ALA A 143 -8.27 -6.31 22.23
N PRO A 144 -9.00 -7.34 22.73
CA PRO A 144 -10.23 -7.14 23.47
C PRO A 144 -9.91 -6.30 24.71
N THR A 145 -10.65 -5.21 24.92
CA THR A 145 -10.62 -4.47 26.19
C THR A 145 -11.17 -5.38 27.28
N THR A 146 -10.29 -6.13 27.94
CA THR A 146 -10.62 -6.81 29.20
C THR A 146 -10.67 -5.74 30.27
N VAL A 147 -11.86 -5.18 30.47
CA VAL A 147 -12.21 -4.42 31.67
C VAL A 147 -12.42 -5.47 32.77
N VAL A 148 -11.52 -5.49 33.75
CA VAL A 148 -11.66 -6.22 35.02
C VAL A 148 -12.08 -5.22 36.08
#